data_AF-A0A6N2BSJ3-F1
#
_entry.id   AF-A0A6N2BSJ3-F1
#
_cell.length_a   1.000
_cell.length_b   1.000
_cell.length_c   1.000
_cell.angle_alpha   90.00
_cell.angle_beta   90.00
_cell.angle_gamma   90.00
#
_symmetry.space_group_name_H-M   'P 1'
#
loop_
_entity.id
_entity.type
_entity.pdbx_description
1 polymer ?
#
loop_
_entity_poly.entity_id
_entity_poly.type
_entity_poly.pdbx_seq_one_letter_code
_entity_poly.pdbx_strand_id
1 'polypeptide(L)'
;MATSSGNSSQIPNNSASDEVFMVVDERKRKRMQSNRESARRSRMRKQKHLDDLMCQVTQLKKENSNILNSITMTTQQYGNVEAENSVLRAQMMELTQRLQSLNEILTYINNSNNNNYYQEDFQMNPWNSMYVNQPIMASSDMLYQY
;
A
#
# COMPACT_ATOMS: atom_id res chain seq x y z
N MET A 1 -13.05 -33.02 -65.02
CA MET A 1 -14.16 -33.18 -65.97
C MET A 1 -14.44 -31.83 -66.59
N ALA A 2 -14.16 -31.67 -67.88
CA ALA A 2 -14.45 -30.47 -68.65
C ALA A 2 -15.77 -30.67 -69.37
N THR A 3 -16.66 -29.68 -69.34
CA THR A 3 -17.78 -29.59 -70.27
C THR A 3 -17.80 -28.20 -70.89
N SER A 4 -17.49 -28.20 -72.18
CA SER A 4 -17.67 -27.11 -73.13
C SER A 4 -19.15 -26.78 -73.29
N SER A 5 -19.50 -25.49 -73.33
CA SER A 5 -20.73 -25.05 -73.98
C SER A 5 -20.37 -23.99 -75.01
N GLY A 6 -20.52 -24.37 -76.28
CA GLY A 6 -20.24 -23.53 -77.42
C GLY A 6 -21.28 -22.41 -77.52
N ASN A 7 -20.81 -21.17 -77.63
CA ASN A 7 -21.68 -20.04 -77.86
C ASN A 7 -21.83 -19.84 -79.38
N SER A 8 -22.96 -20.30 -79.91
CA SER A 8 -23.39 -20.08 -81.29
C SER A 8 -23.47 -18.58 -81.58
N SER A 9 -22.73 -18.13 -82.59
CA SER A 9 -22.68 -16.74 -83.03
C SER A 9 -23.89 -16.46 -83.92
N GLN A 10 -25.00 -16.01 -83.33
CA GLN A 10 -26.09 -15.39 -84.07
C GLN A 10 -25.86 -13.88 -84.11
N ILE A 11 -25.68 -13.35 -85.32
CA ILE A 11 -25.55 -11.92 -85.62
C ILE A 11 -26.88 -11.23 -85.26
N PRO A 12 -26.93 -10.24 -84.36
CA PRO A 12 -28.11 -9.44 -84.17
C PRO A 12 -28.09 -8.22 -85.10
N ASN A 13 -29.28 -7.86 -85.56
CA ASN A 13 -29.60 -6.57 -86.18
C ASN A 13 -28.89 -5.40 -85.46
N ASN A 14 -28.25 -4.52 -86.22
CA ASN A 14 -27.38 -3.44 -85.71
C ASN A 14 -28.00 -2.56 -84.60
N SER A 15 -29.32 -2.34 -84.57
CA SER A 15 -29.96 -1.52 -83.51
C SER A 15 -30.06 -2.20 -82.14
N ALA A 16 -30.14 -3.53 -82.05
CA ALA A 16 -30.21 -4.23 -80.76
C ALA A 16 -28.82 -4.37 -80.10
N SER A 17 -27.77 -4.34 -80.90
CA SER A 17 -26.39 -4.48 -80.43
C SER A 17 -25.89 -3.22 -79.72
N ASP A 18 -26.32 -2.03 -80.18
CA ASP A 18 -25.98 -0.74 -79.57
C ASP A 18 -26.62 -0.55 -78.19
N GLU A 19 -27.89 -0.98 -78.02
CA GLU A 19 -28.60 -0.92 -76.74
C GLU A 19 -27.95 -1.82 -75.68
N VAL A 20 -27.55 -3.05 -76.07
CA VAL A 20 -26.81 -3.96 -75.19
C VAL A 20 -25.46 -3.38 -74.79
N PHE A 21 -24.75 -2.71 -75.70
CA PHE A 21 -23.48 -2.04 -75.39
C PHE A 21 -23.65 -0.91 -74.38
N MET A 22 -24.67 -0.05 -74.55
CA MET A 22 -24.96 1.03 -73.60
C MET A 22 -25.29 0.51 -72.20
N VAL A 23 -26.07 -0.58 -72.09
CA VAL A 23 -26.40 -1.21 -70.79
C VAL A 23 -25.15 -1.79 -70.11
N VAL A 24 -24.23 -2.39 -70.87
CA VAL A 24 -22.96 -2.91 -70.34
C VAL A 24 -22.05 -1.79 -69.85
N ASP A 25 -21.94 -0.69 -70.60
CA ASP A 25 -21.14 0.47 -70.21
C ASP A 25 -21.72 1.16 -68.97
N GLU A 26 -23.04 1.31 -68.88
CA GLU A 26 -23.69 1.86 -67.69
C GLU A 26 -23.47 0.96 -66.46
N ARG A 27 -23.56 -0.37 -66.63
CA ARG A 27 -23.23 -1.33 -65.56
C ARG A 27 -21.76 -1.23 -65.15
N LYS A 28 -20.83 -1.07 -66.10
CA LYS A 28 -19.40 -0.88 -65.82
C LYS A 28 -19.17 0.42 -65.05
N ARG A 29 -19.78 1.52 -65.47
CA ARG A 29 -19.72 2.83 -64.80
C ARG A 29 -20.23 2.74 -63.36
N LYS A 30 -21.39 2.12 -63.13
CA LYS A 30 -21.95 1.90 -61.77
C LYS A 30 -21.02 1.04 -60.91
N ARG A 31 -20.43 -0.03 -61.46
CA ARG A 31 -19.45 -0.86 -60.74
C ARG A 31 -18.20 -0.09 -60.35
N MET A 32 -17.66 0.75 -61.23
CA MET A 32 -16.50 1.60 -60.93
C MET A 32 -16.80 2.59 -59.80
N GLN A 33 -17.98 3.21 -59.81
CA GLN A 33 -18.40 4.12 -58.74
C GLN A 33 -18.60 3.38 -57.41
N SER A 34 -19.27 2.23 -57.42
CA SER A 34 -19.48 1.41 -56.21
C SER A 34 -18.16 0.90 -55.64
N ASN A 35 -17.24 0.41 -56.47
CA ASN A 35 -15.92 -0.04 -56.03
C ASN A 35 -15.06 1.11 -55.50
N ARG A 36 -15.16 2.29 -56.11
CA ARG A 36 -14.47 3.49 -55.62
C ARG A 36 -14.95 3.83 -54.21
N GLU A 37 -16.26 3.83 -54.00
CA GLU A 37 -16.87 4.14 -52.71
C GLU A 37 -16.57 3.05 -51.67
N SER A 38 -16.63 1.77 -52.04
CA SER A 38 -16.30 0.67 -51.13
C SER A 38 -14.83 0.67 -50.72
N ALA A 39 -13.91 0.96 -51.65
CA ALA A 39 -12.49 1.14 -51.36
C ALA A 39 -12.26 2.33 -50.41
N ARG A 40 -12.94 3.47 -50.64
CA ARG A 40 -12.89 4.63 -49.75
C ARG A 40 -13.37 4.28 -48.34
N ARG A 41 -14.55 3.66 -48.21
CA ARG A 41 -15.10 3.21 -46.91
C ARG A 41 -14.19 2.21 -46.21
N SER A 42 -13.58 1.30 -46.95
CA SER A 42 -12.60 0.35 -46.41
C SER A 42 -11.38 1.07 -45.83
N ARG A 43 -10.81 2.04 -46.56
CA ARG A 43 -9.70 2.87 -46.07
C ARG A 43 -10.10 3.67 -44.83
N MET A 44 -11.27 4.32 -44.84
CA MET A 44 -11.77 5.08 -43.69
C MET A 44 -11.95 4.21 -42.44
N ARG A 45 -12.51 3.00 -42.58
CA ARG A 45 -12.67 2.07 -41.45
C ARG A 45 -11.32 1.63 -40.89
N LYS A 46 -10.35 1.33 -41.74
CA LYS A 46 -8.99 0.97 -41.32
C LYS A 46 -8.29 2.13 -40.63
N GLN A 47 -8.41 3.36 -41.15
CA GLN A 47 -7.85 4.54 -40.52
C GLN A 47 -8.44 4.75 -39.12
N LYS A 48 -9.78 4.73 -38.99
CA LYS A 48 -10.44 4.85 -37.70
C LYS A 48 -9.95 3.79 -36.70
N HIS A 49 -9.81 2.54 -37.14
CA HIS A 49 -9.33 1.49 -36.26
C HIS A 49 -7.88 1.72 -35.79
N LEU A 50 -7.00 2.23 -36.66
CA LEU A 50 -5.65 2.61 -36.29
C LEU A 50 -5.63 3.78 -35.30
N ASP A 51 -6.48 4.78 -35.52
CA ASP A 51 -6.60 5.94 -34.63
C ASP A 51 -7.11 5.49 -33.24
N ASP A 52 -8.13 4.63 -33.20
CA ASP A 52 -8.69 4.05 -31.96
C ASP A 52 -7.63 3.24 -31.20
N LEU A 53 -6.80 2.46 -31.90
CA LEU A 53 -5.68 1.73 -31.29
C LEU A 53 -4.59 2.67 -30.76
N MET A 54 -4.27 3.73 -31.49
CA MET A 54 -3.30 4.73 -31.05
C MET A 54 -3.77 5.43 -29.77
N CYS A 55 -5.04 5.82 -29.72
CA CYS A 55 -5.68 6.38 -28.53
C CYS A 55 -5.56 5.42 -27.34
N GLN A 56 -5.90 4.13 -27.52
CA GLN A 56 -5.74 3.12 -26.46
C GLN A 56 -4.29 3.00 -25.97
N VAL A 57 -3.32 2.96 -26.87
CA VAL A 57 -1.89 2.91 -26.49
C VAL A 57 -1.49 4.14 -25.68
N THR A 58 -1.90 5.34 -26.09
CA THR A 58 -1.60 6.57 -25.35
C THR A 58 -2.25 6.59 -23.97
N GLN A 59 -3.50 6.12 -23.86
CA GLN A 59 -4.21 6.00 -22.60
C GLN A 59 -3.51 5.01 -21.67
N LEU A 60 -3.20 3.81 -22.16
CA LEU A 60 -2.51 2.78 -21.37
C LEU A 60 -1.14 3.25 -20.89
N LYS A 61 -0.38 4.00 -21.72
CA LYS A 61 0.89 4.61 -21.31
C LYS A 61 0.70 5.61 -20.17
N LYS A 62 -0.33 6.45 -20.24
CA LYS A 62 -0.66 7.40 -19.18
C LYS A 62 -1.07 6.69 -17.89
N GLU A 63 -1.92 5.68 -17.98
CA GLU A 63 -2.36 4.87 -16.84
C GLU A 63 -1.18 4.15 -16.18
N ASN A 64 -0.29 3.55 -16.98
CA ASN A 64 0.92 2.91 -16.47
C ASN A 64 1.82 3.91 -15.73
N SER A 65 2.05 5.11 -16.29
CA SER A 65 2.80 6.16 -15.61
C SER A 65 2.16 6.58 -14.28
N ASN A 66 0.83 6.67 -14.22
CA ASN A 66 0.12 7.02 -12.99
C ASN A 66 0.24 5.92 -11.93
N ILE A 67 0.16 4.65 -12.34
CA ILE A 67 0.37 3.49 -11.45
C ILE A 67 1.79 3.52 -10.89
N LEU A 68 2.81 3.73 -11.73
CA LEU A 68 4.20 3.83 -11.30
C LEU A 68 4.41 4.96 -10.27
N ASN A 69 3.87 6.14 -10.54
CA ASN A 69 3.94 7.27 -9.59
C ASN A 69 3.28 6.92 -8.24
N SER A 70 2.14 6.23 -8.29
CA SER A 70 1.40 5.81 -7.09
C SER A 70 2.20 4.79 -6.28
N ILE A 71 2.84 3.83 -6.96
CA ILE A 71 3.74 2.85 -6.34
C ILE A 71 4.91 3.59 -5.67
N THR A 72 5.61 4.47 -6.39
CA THR A 72 6.75 5.22 -5.83
C THR A 72 6.36 6.01 -4.59
N MET A 73 5.23 6.73 -4.63
CA MET A 73 4.74 7.49 -3.48
C MET A 73 4.42 6.59 -2.29
N THR A 74 3.73 5.47 -2.54
CA THR A 74 3.34 4.52 -1.50
C THR A 74 4.56 3.85 -0.88
N THR A 75 5.57 3.47 -1.69
CA THR A 75 6.83 2.91 -1.22
C THR A 75 7.59 3.89 -0.32
N GLN A 76 7.62 5.18 -0.69
CA GLN A 76 8.23 6.21 0.15
C GLN A 76 7.51 6.35 1.50
N GLN A 77 6.17 6.41 1.49
CA GLN A 77 5.36 6.48 2.71
C GLN A 77 5.58 5.24 3.60
N TYR A 78 5.63 4.06 2.98
CA TYR A 78 5.93 2.82 3.68
C TYR A 78 7.29 2.88 4.40
N GLY A 79 8.34 3.36 3.71
CA GLY A 79 9.66 3.52 4.32
C GLY A 79 9.67 4.48 5.52
N ASN A 80 8.90 5.57 5.45
CA ASN A 80 8.75 6.48 6.59
C ASN A 80 8.10 5.79 7.79
N VAL A 81 6.99 5.06 7.56
CA VAL A 81 6.28 4.32 8.62
C VAL A 81 7.17 3.22 9.20
N GLU A 82 7.96 2.54 8.37
CA GLU A 82 8.92 1.53 8.84
C GLU A 82 10.00 2.13 9.74
N ALA A 83 10.52 3.31 9.37
CA ALA A 83 11.49 4.03 10.19
C ALA A 83 10.89 4.45 11.55
N GLU A 84 9.66 5.00 11.56
CA GLU A 84 8.94 5.31 12.81
C GLU A 84 8.72 4.07 13.67
N ASN A 85 8.35 2.94 13.05
CA ASN A 85 8.17 1.67 13.76
C ASN A 85 9.48 1.18 14.40
N SER A 86 10.61 1.31 13.68
CA SER A 86 11.94 0.99 14.21
C SER A 86 12.28 1.82 15.45
N VAL A 87 12.02 3.14 15.40
CA VAL A 87 12.21 4.04 16.56
C VAL A 87 11.35 3.62 17.74
N LEU A 88 10.06 3.35 17.51
CA LEU A 88 9.14 2.91 18.58
C LEU A 88 9.59 1.58 19.21
N ARG A 89 10.05 0.62 18.40
CA ARG A 89 10.59 -0.65 18.90
C ARG A 89 11.85 -0.45 19.74
N ALA A 90 12.76 0.43 19.32
CA ALA A 90 13.96 0.76 20.09
C ALA A 90 13.60 1.40 21.44
N GLN A 91 12.67 2.36 21.45
CA GLN A 91 12.17 2.98 22.68
C GLN A 91 11.51 1.95 23.60
N MET A 92 10.67 1.07 23.07
CA MET A 92 10.05 -0.01 23.84
C MET A 92 11.09 -0.92 24.50
N MET A 93 12.13 -1.30 23.76
CA MET A 93 13.22 -2.13 24.28
C MET A 93 13.98 -1.41 25.41
N GLU A 94 14.30 -0.13 25.23
CA GLU A 94 14.95 0.69 26.25
C GLU A 94 14.11 0.78 27.53
N LEU A 95 12.81 1.09 27.41
CA LEU A 95 11.91 1.16 28.56
C LEU A 95 11.79 -0.19 29.27
N THR A 96 11.71 -1.28 28.51
CA THR A 96 11.65 -2.65 29.06
C THR A 96 12.91 -2.97 29.85
N GLN A 97 14.10 -2.64 29.33
CA GLN A 97 15.37 -2.86 30.00
C GLN A 97 15.49 -2.02 31.28
N ARG A 98 15.07 -0.75 31.25
CA ARG A 98 15.04 0.11 32.44
C ARG A 98 14.12 -0.47 33.52
N LEU A 99 12.94 -0.96 33.14
CA LEU A 99 11.99 -1.57 34.07
C LEU A 99 12.54 -2.87 34.67
N GLN A 100 13.18 -3.72 33.87
CA GLN A 100 13.85 -4.93 34.36
C GLN A 100 14.95 -4.59 35.36
N SER A 101 15.82 -3.62 35.05
CA SER A 101 16.86 -3.16 35.97
C SER A 101 16.30 -2.64 37.29
N LEU A 102 15.20 -1.87 37.26
CA LEU A 102 14.53 -1.41 38.48
C LEU A 102 13.96 -2.58 39.29
N ASN A 103 13.37 -3.58 38.65
CA ASN A 103 12.88 -4.78 39.31
C ASN A 103 14.03 -5.61 39.92
N GLU A 104 15.18 -5.71 39.24
CA GLU A 104 16.38 -6.37 39.76
C GLU A 104 16.92 -5.64 41.01
N ILE A 105 16.95 -4.31 40.99
CA ILE A 105 17.34 -3.51 42.17
C ILE A 105 16.37 -3.75 43.34
N LEU A 106 15.06 -3.75 43.08
CA LEU A 106 14.05 -4.02 44.11
C LEU A 106 14.18 -5.42 44.70
N THR A 107 14.41 -6.44 43.88
CA THR A 107 14.62 -7.81 44.36
C THR A 107 15.91 -7.93 45.19
N TYR A 108 16.98 -7.26 44.79
CA TYR A 108 18.23 -7.19 45.56
C TYR A 108 18.03 -6.54 46.93
N ILE A 109 17.35 -5.39 47.00
CA ILE A 109 17.05 -4.70 48.27
C ILE A 109 16.19 -5.59 49.17
N ASN A 110 15.15 -6.22 48.63
CA ASN A 110 14.26 -7.08 49.41
C ASN A 110 14.99 -8.31 49.98
N ASN A 111 15.87 -8.94 49.17
CA ASN A 111 16.71 -10.04 49.63
C ASN A 111 17.75 -9.60 50.68
N SER A 112 18.30 -8.39 50.57
CA SER A 112 19.21 -7.83 51.58
C SER A 112 18.49 -7.56 52.90
N ASN A 113 17.22 -7.15 52.87
CA ASN A 113 16.41 -6.96 54.08
C ASN A 113 16.05 -8.29 54.75
N ASN A 114 15.81 -9.36 53.97
CA ASN A 114 15.53 -10.70 54.51
C ASN A 114 16.77 -11.39 55.11
N ASN A 115 17.98 -11.08 54.64
CA ASN A 115 19.24 -11.59 55.22
C ASN A 115 19.68 -10.87 56.51
N ASN A 116 19.00 -9.79 56.91
CA ASN A 116 19.29 -9.06 58.16
C ASN A 116 18.51 -9.60 59.38
N TYR A 117 17.87 -10.77 59.28
CA TYR A 117 17.15 -11.39 60.40
C TYR A 117 18.01 -12.28 61.32
N TYR A 118 19.32 -12.36 61.10
CA TYR A 118 20.26 -13.05 61.98
C TYR A 118 21.54 -12.25 62.20
N GLN A 119 21.43 -11.07 62.81
CA GLN A 119 22.54 -10.47 63.54
C GLN A 119 21.97 -9.50 64.59
N GLU A 120 21.62 -10.04 65.76
CA GLU A 120 21.74 -9.24 66.99
C GLU A 120 23.20 -8.80 67.10
N ASP A 121 23.47 -7.50 67.00
CA ASP A 121 23.95 -6.73 68.16
C ASP A 121 24.36 -5.31 67.77
N PHE A 122 23.89 -4.37 68.59
CA PHE A 122 24.57 -3.15 69.01
C PHE A 122 25.07 -2.13 67.96
N GLN A 123 24.65 -0.86 68.15
CA GLN A 123 25.23 0.38 67.59
C GLN A 123 25.05 0.55 66.07
N MET A 124 24.28 1.50 65.55
CA MET A 124 24.28 2.93 65.85
C MET A 124 22.98 3.53 65.29
N ASN A 125 22.12 4.09 66.12
CA ASN A 125 21.06 4.99 65.66
C ASN A 125 21.27 6.37 66.31
N PRO A 126 21.86 7.35 65.60
CA PRO A 126 22.29 8.63 66.19
C PRO A 126 21.15 9.53 66.69
N TRP A 127 19.91 9.22 66.34
CA TRP A 127 18.75 10.07 66.61
C TRP A 127 17.81 9.54 67.69
N ASN A 128 18.15 8.43 68.36
CA ASN A 128 17.28 7.83 69.36
C ASN A 128 17.51 8.36 70.80
N SER A 129 18.15 9.52 70.95
CA SER A 129 18.58 10.07 72.26
C SER A 129 17.57 11.02 72.92
N MET A 130 16.33 11.15 72.43
CA MET A 130 15.40 12.18 72.94
C MET A 130 14.19 11.70 73.74
N TYR A 131 13.96 10.40 73.95
CA TYR A 131 12.82 9.98 74.77
C TYR A 131 13.14 8.79 75.68
N VAL A 132 13.84 9.09 76.77
CA VAL A 132 13.79 8.26 77.98
C VAL A 132 13.23 9.13 79.11
N ASN A 133 11.91 9.33 79.11
CA ASN A 133 11.21 9.81 80.31
C ASN A 133 11.12 8.64 81.29
N GLN A 134 12.12 8.48 82.15
CA GLN A 134 11.98 7.62 83.33
C GLN A 134 11.16 8.37 84.39
N PRO A 135 10.15 7.74 85.02
CA PRO A 135 9.49 8.35 86.17
C PRO A 135 10.47 8.44 87.34
N ILE A 136 10.64 9.65 87.88
CA ILE A 136 11.44 9.91 89.08
C ILE A 136 10.73 9.27 90.27
N MET A 137 11.27 8.15 90.76
CA MET A 137 10.97 7.65 92.10
C MET A 137 11.79 8.45 93.12
N ALA A 138 11.11 9.24 93.95
CA ALA A 138 11.68 9.82 95.16
C ALA A 138 10.90 9.29 96.37
N SER A 139 11.67 8.80 97.35
CA SER A 139 11.23 7.95 98.45
C SER A 139 10.51 8.69 99.58
N SER A 140 9.69 7.92 100.30
CA SER A 140 9.20 8.19 101.65
C SER A 140 10.37 8.45 102.60
N ASP A 141 10.38 9.58 103.31
CA ASP A 141 10.33 9.60 104.79
C ASP A 141 10.59 11.00 105.38
N MET A 142 9.73 11.36 106.34
CA MET A 142 9.95 12.24 107.51
C MET A 142 9.99 13.76 107.30
N LEU A 143 8.93 14.46 107.74
CA LEU A 143 8.97 15.36 108.91
C LEU A 143 7.62 16.03 109.21
N TYR A 144 7.16 15.77 110.43
CA TYR A 144 6.16 16.48 111.24
C TYR A 144 6.10 18.01 111.02
N GLN A 145 4.89 18.61 111.05
CA GLN A 145 4.44 19.51 112.14
C GLN A 145 3.14 20.28 111.81
N TYR A 146 2.22 20.20 112.77
CA TYR A 146 1.01 21.00 113.07
C TYR A 146 -0.19 20.98 112.11
#